data_AF-R1EV88-F1
#
_entry.id   AF-R1EV88-F1
#
_cell.length_a   1.000
_cell.length_b   1.000
_cell.length_c   1.000
_cell.angle_alpha   90.00
_cell.angle_beta   90.00
_cell.angle_gamma   90.00
#
_symmetry.space_group_name_H-M   'P 1'
#
loop_
_entity.id
_entity.type
_entity.pdbx_description
1 polymer ?
#
loop_
_entity_poly.entity_id
_entity_poly.type
_entity_poly.pdbx_seq_one_letter_code
_entity_poly.pdbx_strand_id
1 'polypeptide(L)'
;MSFATPDGLKPAVGTKNERHHIVCIQNAASQATLYTKALVDNWADQTPQQAHAFLSKPDVTVTNENDKEGQLPKIKALDATVQAAFGGIARRLEDELTASEAAAARAEAELTAWETENDAKAGAGHRLKVAALQTASAVAAARKAKQEHARAIAVGVIRLSWSRGASAEVDEAGRPRCSVVLAMCLLVLPLYDVLDAVAGRLRPGSVIVLDEYVMNPHWEEDEYMAFQEAVAEHGWEYRHLGISLVSQQAVVQPLV
;
A
#
# COMPACT_ATOMS: atom_id res chain seq x y z
N MET A 1 -8.68 -2.65 -9.77
CA MET A 1 -9.66 -1.64 -10.22
C MET A 1 -10.14 -0.71 -9.10
N SER A 2 -9.69 -0.90 -7.85
CA SER A 2 -10.08 -0.08 -6.70
C SER A 2 -8.89 0.70 -6.12
N PHE A 3 -9.19 1.73 -5.32
CA PHE A 3 -8.23 2.50 -4.54
C PHE A 3 -8.62 2.51 -3.06
N ALA A 4 -7.61 2.59 -2.20
CA ALA A 4 -7.80 2.53 -0.75
C ALA A 4 -8.18 3.89 -0.16
N THR A 5 -9.19 3.91 0.70
CA THR A 5 -9.64 5.08 1.46
C THR A 5 -9.85 4.73 2.94
N PRO A 6 -9.97 5.74 3.82
CA PRO A 6 -10.34 5.49 5.22
C PRO A 6 -11.64 4.71 5.39
N ASP A 7 -12.58 4.83 4.45
CA ASP A 7 -13.85 4.10 4.46
C ASP A 7 -13.77 2.73 3.76
N GLY A 8 -12.59 2.28 3.34
CA GLY A 8 -12.39 1.04 2.60
C GLY A 8 -12.03 1.24 1.13
N LEU A 9 -12.18 0.17 0.34
CA LEU A 9 -11.83 0.14 -1.08
C LEU A 9 -12.96 0.73 -1.94
N LYS A 10 -12.62 1.70 -2.80
CA LYS A 10 -13.56 2.37 -3.72
C LYS A 10 -13.14 2.18 -5.19
N PRO A 11 -14.06 2.22 -6.17
CA PRO A 11 -13.75 2.19 -7.60
C PRO A 11 -12.71 3.25 -7.99
N ALA A 12 -11.71 2.85 -8.78
CA ALA A 12 -10.64 3.74 -9.26
C ALA A 12 -10.68 3.97 -10.78
N VAL A 13 -11.49 3.21 -11.51
CA VAL A 13 -11.59 3.30 -12.97
C VAL A 13 -12.10 4.69 -13.39
N GLY A 14 -11.50 5.28 -14.41
CA GLY A 14 -11.81 6.63 -14.88
C GLY A 14 -11.27 7.75 -13.97
N THR A 15 -10.52 7.43 -12.92
CA THR A 15 -9.90 8.42 -12.03
C THR A 15 -8.39 8.46 -12.19
N LYS A 16 -7.75 9.54 -11.71
CA LYS A 16 -6.28 9.62 -11.64
C LYS A 16 -5.61 8.53 -10.77
N ASN A 17 -6.40 7.80 -9.98
CA ASN A 17 -5.93 6.73 -9.09
C ASN A 17 -6.08 5.33 -9.71
N GLU A 18 -6.49 5.23 -10.97
CA GLU A 18 -6.61 3.97 -11.68
C GLU A 18 -5.25 3.26 -11.79
N ARG A 19 -5.15 2.08 -11.16
CA ARG A 19 -3.93 1.26 -11.15
C ARG A 19 -4.28 -0.19 -11.46
N HIS A 20 -4.68 -0.45 -12.69
CA HIS A 20 -4.89 -1.81 -13.18
C HIS A 20 -4.43 -1.95 -14.62
N HIS A 21 -4.09 -3.17 -15.00
CA HIS A 21 -3.76 -3.51 -16.37
C HIS A 21 -4.32 -4.89 -16.66
N ILE A 22 -4.92 -5.05 -17.84
CA ILE A 22 -5.53 -6.30 -18.26
C ILE A 22 -4.80 -6.73 -19.52
N VAL A 23 -4.15 -7.89 -19.46
CA VAL A 23 -3.52 -8.54 -20.60
C VAL A 23 -4.31 -9.83 -20.86
N CYS A 24 -4.97 -9.88 -22.00
CA CYS A 24 -5.62 -11.11 -22.45
C CYS A 24 -4.56 -11.99 -23.10
N ILE A 25 -4.41 -13.22 -22.63
CA ILE A 25 -3.47 -14.18 -23.21
C ILE A 25 -4.18 -15.35 -23.89
N GLN A 26 -3.42 -16.15 -24.64
CA GLN A 26 -3.90 -17.34 -25.37
C GLN A 26 -5.17 -17.04 -26.19
N ASN A 27 -6.24 -17.83 -26.02
CA ASN A 27 -7.49 -17.69 -26.75
C ASN A 27 -8.20 -16.35 -26.51
N ALA A 28 -7.93 -15.69 -25.36
CA ALA A 28 -8.48 -14.37 -25.09
C ALA A 28 -7.72 -13.26 -25.85
N ALA A 29 -6.47 -13.50 -26.27
CA ALA A 29 -5.64 -12.49 -26.94
C ALA A 29 -6.23 -12.05 -28.29
N SER A 30 -6.83 -12.96 -29.06
CA SER A 30 -7.45 -12.62 -30.34
C SER A 30 -8.67 -11.69 -30.23
N GLN A 31 -9.26 -11.58 -29.04
CA GLN A 31 -10.40 -10.69 -28.74
C GLN A 31 -10.12 -9.84 -27.50
N ALA A 32 -8.86 -9.42 -27.30
CA ALA A 32 -8.41 -8.74 -26.10
C ALA A 32 -9.26 -7.50 -25.75
N THR A 33 -9.62 -6.69 -26.76
CA THR A 33 -10.46 -5.50 -26.56
C THR A 33 -11.84 -5.84 -25.98
N LEU A 34 -12.47 -6.91 -26.47
CA LEU A 34 -13.80 -7.33 -26.01
C LEU A 34 -13.73 -7.82 -24.55
N TYR A 35 -12.79 -8.71 -24.24
CA TYR A 35 -12.66 -9.29 -22.90
C TYR A 35 -12.20 -8.26 -21.87
N THR A 36 -11.28 -7.37 -22.24
CA THR A 36 -10.86 -6.25 -21.39
C THR A 36 -12.05 -5.36 -21.05
N LYS A 37 -12.83 -4.96 -22.07
CA LYS A 37 -14.02 -4.14 -21.86
C LYS A 37 -15.04 -4.84 -20.97
N ALA A 38 -15.34 -6.10 -21.21
CA ALA A 38 -16.27 -6.87 -20.40
C ALA A 38 -15.82 -6.97 -18.94
N LEU A 39 -14.52 -7.17 -18.69
CA LEU A 39 -13.98 -7.21 -17.32
C LEU A 39 -14.16 -5.86 -16.62
N VAL A 40 -13.81 -4.75 -17.30
CA VAL A 40 -13.95 -3.40 -16.76
C VAL A 40 -15.42 -3.09 -16.48
N ASP A 41 -16.31 -3.29 -17.45
CA ASP A 41 -17.74 -2.97 -17.32
C ASP A 41 -18.40 -3.74 -16.15
N ASN A 42 -17.96 -4.98 -15.89
CA ASN A 42 -18.53 -5.80 -14.82
C ASN A 42 -17.97 -5.46 -13.44
N TRP A 43 -16.68 -5.10 -13.34
CA TRP A 43 -15.95 -5.06 -12.08
C TRP A 43 -15.49 -3.67 -11.64
N ALA A 44 -15.48 -2.68 -12.53
CA ALA A 44 -14.96 -1.34 -12.24
C ALA A 44 -15.61 -0.71 -11.00
N ASP A 45 -16.94 -0.80 -10.93
CA ASP A 45 -17.75 -0.10 -9.94
C ASP A 45 -18.22 -0.99 -8.77
N GLN A 46 -17.78 -2.23 -8.71
CA GLN A 46 -18.19 -3.17 -7.66
C GLN A 46 -17.47 -2.85 -6.34
N THR A 47 -18.22 -2.78 -5.26
CA THR A 47 -17.64 -2.76 -3.90
C THR A 47 -17.13 -4.15 -3.51
N PRO A 48 -16.21 -4.27 -2.53
CA PRO A 48 -15.79 -5.58 -2.01
C PRO A 48 -16.96 -6.47 -1.59
N GLN A 49 -18.02 -5.89 -1.01
CA GLN A 49 -19.22 -6.62 -0.60
C GLN A 49 -20.03 -7.11 -1.79
N GLN A 50 -20.21 -6.28 -2.82
CA GLN A 50 -20.91 -6.67 -4.05
C GLN A 50 -20.13 -7.73 -4.83
N ALA A 51 -18.81 -7.55 -4.95
CA ALA A 51 -17.92 -8.50 -5.60
C ALA A 51 -17.95 -9.87 -4.89
N HIS A 52 -17.83 -9.88 -3.56
CA HIS A 52 -17.99 -11.09 -2.77
C HIS A 52 -19.37 -11.71 -2.98
N ALA A 53 -20.46 -10.93 -2.90
CA ALA A 53 -21.81 -11.46 -3.06
C ALA A 53 -22.04 -12.08 -4.45
N PHE A 54 -21.49 -11.48 -5.50
CA PHE A 54 -21.56 -12.01 -6.85
C PHE A 54 -20.75 -13.32 -6.99
N LEU A 55 -19.49 -13.32 -6.56
CA LEU A 55 -18.61 -14.49 -6.71
C LEU A 55 -19.00 -15.65 -5.79
N SER A 56 -19.71 -15.40 -4.68
CA SER A 56 -20.23 -16.44 -3.79
C SER A 56 -21.40 -17.23 -4.38
N LYS A 57 -21.96 -16.82 -5.53
CA LYS A 57 -23.08 -17.55 -6.11
C LYS A 57 -22.65 -18.94 -6.60
N PRO A 58 -23.55 -19.95 -6.52
CA PRO A 58 -23.23 -21.32 -6.92
C PRO A 58 -23.06 -21.51 -8.43
N ASP A 59 -23.61 -20.59 -9.24
CA ASP A 59 -23.50 -20.59 -10.71
C ASP A 59 -22.21 -19.94 -11.23
N VAL A 60 -21.40 -19.35 -10.35
CA VAL A 60 -20.06 -18.87 -10.70
C VAL A 60 -19.08 -20.03 -10.59
N THR A 61 -18.76 -20.64 -11.73
CA THR A 61 -17.74 -21.68 -11.82
C THR A 61 -16.34 -21.08 -11.83
N VAL A 62 -15.43 -21.75 -11.12
CA VAL A 62 -14.00 -21.45 -11.09
C VAL A 62 -13.23 -22.68 -11.55
N THR A 63 -12.00 -22.48 -12.01
CA THR A 63 -11.10 -23.58 -12.39
C THR A 63 -10.61 -24.36 -11.16
N ASN A 64 -10.56 -23.71 -9.99
CA ASN A 64 -10.17 -24.30 -8.71
C ASN A 64 -11.14 -23.86 -7.59
N GLU A 65 -11.94 -24.79 -7.06
CA GLU A 65 -12.94 -24.49 -6.04
C GLU A 65 -12.29 -24.15 -4.68
N ASN A 66 -11.16 -24.77 -4.34
CA ASN A 66 -10.43 -24.47 -3.09
C ASN A 66 -9.96 -23.01 -3.06
N ASP A 67 -9.51 -22.48 -4.21
CA ASP A 67 -9.11 -21.07 -4.31
C ASP A 67 -10.29 -20.15 -4.06
N LYS A 68 -11.47 -20.50 -4.58
CA LYS A 68 -12.68 -19.70 -4.35
C LYS A 68 -13.06 -19.69 -2.87
N GLU A 69 -13.03 -20.85 -2.20
CA GLU A 69 -13.29 -20.93 -0.76
C GLU A 69 -12.27 -20.13 0.06
N GLY A 70 -10.98 -20.21 -0.29
CA GLY A 70 -9.90 -19.51 0.42
C GLY A 70 -9.82 -18.01 0.15
N GLN A 71 -10.11 -17.56 -1.08
CA GLN A 71 -9.90 -16.18 -1.52
C GLN A 71 -11.12 -15.28 -1.31
N LEU A 72 -12.35 -15.82 -1.38
CA LEU A 72 -13.55 -15.00 -1.18
C LEU A 72 -13.60 -14.28 0.17
N PRO A 73 -13.28 -14.91 1.31
CA PRO A 73 -13.22 -14.22 2.59
C PRO A 73 -12.16 -13.11 2.60
N LYS A 74 -11.05 -13.28 1.87
CA LYS A 74 -9.96 -12.29 1.80
C LYS A 74 -10.39 -10.97 1.18
N ILE A 75 -11.40 -10.95 0.29
CA ILE A 75 -11.95 -9.71 -0.28
C ILE A 75 -12.49 -8.79 0.83
N LYS A 76 -13.26 -9.36 1.77
CA LYS A 76 -13.79 -8.61 2.93
C LYS A 76 -12.72 -8.31 3.96
N ALA A 77 -11.82 -9.28 4.21
CA ALA A 77 -10.73 -9.09 5.15
C ALA A 77 -9.82 -7.93 4.72
N LEU A 78 -9.49 -7.84 3.43
CA LEU A 78 -8.68 -6.76 2.87
C LEU A 78 -9.34 -5.38 3.06
N ASP A 79 -10.64 -5.28 2.79
CA ASP A 79 -11.41 -4.02 3.00
C ASP A 79 -11.34 -3.58 4.47
N ALA A 80 -11.56 -4.51 5.40
CA ALA A 80 -11.45 -4.26 6.83
C ALA A 80 -10.01 -3.91 7.27
N THR A 81 -9.00 -4.59 6.72
CA THR A 81 -7.58 -4.29 6.98
C THR A 81 -7.21 -2.89 6.51
N VAL A 82 -7.70 -2.46 5.35
CA VAL A 82 -7.48 -1.09 4.83
C VAL A 82 -8.07 -0.05 5.78
N GLN A 83 -9.34 -0.23 6.19
CA GLN A 83 -10.01 0.66 7.14
C GLN A 83 -9.25 0.73 8.47
N ALA A 84 -8.85 -0.43 9.02
CA ALA A 84 -8.10 -0.52 10.25
C ALA A 84 -6.73 0.16 10.16
N ALA A 85 -6.02 0.02 9.03
CA ALA A 85 -4.72 0.65 8.81
C ALA A 85 -4.83 2.18 8.78
N PHE A 86 -5.80 2.74 8.05
CA PHE A 86 -6.06 4.17 8.07
C PHE A 86 -6.45 4.66 9.46
N GLY A 87 -7.36 3.96 10.15
CA GLY A 87 -7.76 4.30 11.51
C GLY A 87 -6.59 4.29 12.50
N GLY A 88 -5.69 3.29 12.39
CA GLY A 88 -4.50 3.17 13.23
C GLY A 88 -3.46 4.27 12.96
N ILE A 89 -3.31 4.75 11.72
CA ILE A 89 -2.45 5.90 11.42
C ILE A 89 -3.08 7.19 11.97
N ALA A 90 -4.37 7.41 11.71
CA ALA A 90 -5.09 8.60 12.19
C ALA A 90 -5.02 8.74 13.71
N ARG A 91 -5.24 7.63 14.43
CA ARG A 91 -5.14 7.59 15.89
C ARG A 91 -3.74 7.93 16.39
N ARG A 92 -2.69 7.34 15.81
CA ARG A 92 -1.30 7.66 16.20
C ARG A 92 -0.96 9.13 16.02
N LEU A 93 -1.38 9.73 14.90
CA LEU A 93 -1.15 11.14 14.63
C LEU A 93 -1.91 12.05 15.62
N GLU A 94 -3.11 11.65 16.03
CA GLU A 94 -3.87 12.37 17.06
C GLU A 94 -3.22 12.25 18.45
N ASP A 95 -2.79 11.04 18.82
CA ASP A 95 -2.10 10.77 20.08
C ASP A 95 -0.78 11.56 20.16
N GLU A 96 0.01 11.58 19.08
CA GLU A 96 1.26 12.36 18.96
C GLU A 96 1.01 13.88 19.06
N LEU A 97 -0.03 14.39 18.41
CA LEU A 97 -0.41 15.80 18.50
C LEU A 97 -0.81 16.18 19.92
N THR A 98 -1.69 15.38 20.53
CA THR A 98 -2.17 15.59 21.90
C THR A 98 -1.00 15.56 22.90
N ALA A 99 -0.10 14.59 22.78
CA ALA A 99 1.08 14.48 23.62
C ALA A 99 2.03 15.68 23.44
N SER A 100 2.22 16.15 22.20
CA SER A 100 3.05 17.32 21.89
C SER A 100 2.45 18.60 22.48
N GLU A 101 1.14 18.80 22.37
CA GLU A 101 0.44 19.96 22.93
C GLU A 101 0.50 19.96 24.46
N ALA A 102 0.31 18.80 25.10
CA ALA A 102 0.48 18.67 26.54
C ALA A 102 1.92 18.92 27.01
N ALA A 103 2.93 18.51 26.23
CA ALA A 103 4.33 18.82 26.52
C ALA A 103 4.64 20.31 26.37
N ALA A 104 4.10 20.97 25.34
CA ALA A 104 4.24 22.41 25.14
C ALA A 104 3.60 23.22 26.28
N ALA A 105 2.37 22.88 26.67
CA ALA A 105 1.68 23.55 27.76
C ALA A 105 2.44 23.43 29.10
N ARG A 106 3.03 22.27 29.39
CA ARG A 106 3.87 22.07 30.59
C ARG A 106 5.13 22.94 30.56
N ALA A 107 5.85 22.94 29.43
CA ALA A 107 7.07 23.74 29.28
C ALA A 107 6.79 25.26 29.39
N GLU A 108 5.67 25.72 28.84
CA GLU A 108 5.23 27.11 28.93
C GLU A 108 4.81 27.49 30.35
N ALA A 109 4.10 26.62 31.06
CA ALA A 109 3.75 26.82 32.46
C ALA A 109 4.99 26.90 33.36
N GLU A 110 5.97 26.00 33.17
CA GLU A 110 7.25 26.02 33.89
C GLU A 110 8.05 27.30 33.63
N LEU A 111 8.11 27.75 32.37
CA LEU A 111 8.77 29.01 32.02
C LEU A 111 8.07 30.20 32.69
N THR A 112 6.74 30.25 32.63
CA THR A 112 5.94 31.33 33.21
C THR A 112 6.14 31.38 34.73
N ALA A 113 6.05 30.24 35.41
CA ALA A 113 6.28 30.14 36.85
C ALA A 113 7.68 30.66 37.22
N TRP A 114 8.71 30.24 36.48
CA TRP A 114 10.07 30.73 36.69
C TRP A 114 10.20 32.24 36.50
N GLU A 115 9.59 32.80 35.44
CA GLU A 115 9.61 34.24 35.15
C GLU A 115 8.88 35.06 36.21
N THR A 116 7.84 34.50 36.86
CA THR A 116 7.14 35.17 37.96
C THR A 116 7.90 35.14 39.28
N GLU A 117 8.65 34.08 39.57
CA GLU A 117 9.38 33.91 40.84
C GLU A 117 10.78 34.52 40.82
N ASN A 118 11.41 34.59 39.65
CA ASN A 118 12.79 35.02 39.51
C ASN A 118 12.84 36.30 38.67
N ASP A 119 13.22 37.41 39.31
CA ASP A 119 13.60 38.65 38.63
C ASP A 119 14.84 38.38 37.74
N ALA A 120 14.59 37.84 36.54
CA ALA A 120 15.48 37.67 35.40
C ALA A 120 16.96 37.31 35.68
N LYS A 121 17.27 36.42 36.65
CA LYS A 121 18.67 35.97 36.84
C LYS A 121 19.08 34.97 35.77
N ALA A 122 20.11 35.34 35.00
CA ALA A 122 20.53 34.66 33.78
C ALA A 122 21.13 33.26 34.05
N GLY A 123 20.58 32.23 33.38
CA GLY A 123 21.10 30.86 33.38
C GLY A 123 19.98 29.82 33.22
N ALA A 124 19.08 29.72 34.19
CA ALA A 124 17.96 28.77 34.18
C ALA A 124 16.86 29.16 33.18
N GLY A 125 16.53 30.45 33.08
CA GLY A 125 15.52 30.96 32.13
C GLY A 125 15.85 30.71 30.66
N HIS A 126 17.13 30.70 30.29
CA HIS A 126 17.52 30.40 28.90
C HIS A 126 17.19 28.95 28.53
N ARG A 127 17.44 28.00 29.45
CA ARG A 127 17.11 26.58 29.23
C ARG A 127 15.60 26.36 29.13
N LEU A 128 14.82 26.99 29.99
CA LEU A 128 13.34 26.90 29.96
C LEU A 128 12.78 27.49 28.65
N LYS A 129 13.33 28.63 28.20
CA LYS A 129 12.97 29.23 26.89
C LYS A 129 13.26 28.31 25.72
N VAL A 130 14.45 27.69 25.72
CA VAL A 130 14.82 26.70 24.68
C VAL A 130 13.90 25.49 24.71
N ALA A 131 13.56 24.97 25.90
CA ALA A 131 12.65 23.84 26.04
C ALA A 131 11.23 24.17 25.53
N ALA A 132 10.68 25.34 25.88
CA ALA A 132 9.38 25.81 25.39
C ALA A 132 9.36 26.00 23.85
N LEU A 133 10.44 26.53 23.27
CA LEU A 133 10.59 26.64 21.81
C LEU A 133 10.64 25.27 21.12
N GLN A 134 11.35 24.30 21.70
CA GLN A 134 11.46 22.94 21.16
C GLN A 134 10.12 22.21 21.18
N THR A 135 9.38 22.29 22.28
CA THR A 135 8.05 21.65 22.38
C THR A 135 7.03 22.33 21.47
N ALA A 136 7.06 23.66 21.34
CA ALA A 136 6.24 24.38 20.35
C ALA A 136 6.55 23.97 18.90
N SER A 137 7.84 23.78 18.57
CA SER A 137 8.25 23.26 17.27
C SER A 137 7.77 21.83 17.02
N ALA A 138 7.78 20.97 18.05
CA ALA A 138 7.23 19.61 17.97
C ALA A 138 5.72 19.60 17.69
N VAL A 139 4.95 20.50 18.32
CA VAL A 139 3.51 20.69 18.00
C VAL A 139 3.31 21.06 16.53
N ALA A 140 4.11 22.00 16.01
CA ALA A 140 4.02 22.39 14.60
C ALA A 140 4.34 21.21 13.67
N ALA A 141 5.34 20.38 14.01
CA ALA A 141 5.68 19.18 13.25
C ALA A 141 4.54 18.13 13.27
N ALA A 142 3.94 17.86 14.44
CA ALA A 142 2.82 16.93 14.58
C ALA A 142 1.59 17.39 13.77
N ARG A 143 1.25 18.69 13.83
CA ARG A 143 0.17 19.27 13.01
C ARG A 143 0.44 19.12 11.52
N LYS A 144 1.68 19.38 11.10
CA LYS A 144 2.10 19.20 9.71
C LYS A 144 1.98 17.74 9.26
N ALA A 145 2.40 16.78 10.08
CA ALA A 145 2.27 15.35 9.78
C ALA A 145 0.81 14.92 9.59
N LYS A 146 -0.11 15.42 10.44
CA LYS A 146 -1.56 15.20 10.31
C LYS A 146 -2.13 15.78 9.01
N GLN A 147 -1.75 17.00 8.66
CA GLN A 147 -2.14 17.63 7.39
C GLN A 147 -1.60 16.88 6.17
N GLU A 148 -0.34 16.44 6.22
CA GLU A 148 0.26 15.63 5.16
C GLU A 148 -0.43 14.27 5.00
N HIS A 149 -0.83 13.62 6.09
CA HIS A 149 -1.59 12.38 6.05
C HIS A 149 -2.96 12.58 5.39
N ALA A 150 -3.68 13.66 5.73
CA ALA A 150 -4.94 14.01 5.07
C ALA A 150 -4.74 14.27 3.56
N ARG A 151 -3.64 14.93 3.17
CA ARG A 151 -3.27 15.10 1.75
C ARG A 151 -2.95 13.78 1.07
N ALA A 152 -2.23 12.88 1.74
CA ALA A 152 -1.88 11.56 1.21
C ALA A 152 -3.14 10.71 0.93
N ILE A 153 -4.12 10.75 1.83
CA ILE A 153 -5.44 10.14 1.62
C ILE A 153 -6.11 10.70 0.35
N ALA A 154 -6.10 12.02 0.15
CA ALA A 154 -6.71 12.67 -1.02
C ALA A 154 -6.06 12.28 -2.36
N VAL A 155 -4.84 11.73 -2.34
CA VAL A 155 -4.13 11.22 -3.52
C VAL A 155 -4.05 9.69 -3.55
N GLY A 156 -4.77 8.99 -2.66
CA GLY A 156 -4.86 7.52 -2.66
C GLY A 156 -3.59 6.82 -2.19
N VAL A 157 -2.78 7.45 -1.32
CA VAL A 157 -1.54 6.87 -0.79
C VAL A 157 -1.66 6.61 0.71
N ILE A 158 -1.45 5.36 1.12
CA ILE A 158 -1.18 5.02 2.52
C ILE A 158 0.29 5.28 2.77
N ARG A 159 0.60 6.30 3.60
CA ARG A 159 1.97 6.56 4.02
C ARG A 159 2.37 5.52 5.07
N LEU A 160 3.04 4.47 4.63
CA LEU A 160 3.88 3.64 5.51
C LEU A 160 5.09 4.50 5.90
N SER A 161 5.56 4.37 7.14
CA SER A 161 6.64 5.20 7.72
C SER A 161 7.99 5.13 6.98
N TRP A 162 8.07 4.42 5.86
CA TRP A 162 9.29 4.09 5.13
C TRP A 162 9.46 4.79 3.78
N SER A 163 8.44 5.46 3.21
CA SER A 163 8.58 6.12 1.90
C SER A 163 8.78 7.63 2.03
N ARG A 164 10.04 8.06 1.93
CA ARG A 164 10.35 9.43 1.47
C ARG A 164 10.24 9.41 -0.07
N GLY A 165 9.28 10.15 -0.63
CA GLY A 165 9.37 10.64 -2.02
C GLY A 165 8.60 9.93 -3.14
N ALA A 166 7.53 9.18 -2.88
CA ALA A 166 6.71 8.63 -3.96
C ALA A 166 5.68 9.65 -4.48
N SER A 167 6.05 10.42 -5.51
CA SER A 167 5.09 11.20 -6.32
C SER A 167 4.49 10.30 -7.41
N ALA A 168 3.21 10.48 -7.72
CA ALA A 168 2.56 9.82 -8.86
C ALA A 168 3.08 10.45 -10.15
N GLU A 169 3.76 9.65 -10.99
CA GLU A 169 4.27 10.09 -12.29
C GLU A 169 3.74 9.13 -13.39
N VAL A 170 3.78 9.57 -14.65
CA VAL A 170 3.37 8.82 -15.87
C VAL A 170 4.57 8.60 -16.80
N ASP A 171 4.67 7.45 -17.48
CA ASP A 171 5.75 7.17 -18.45
C ASP A 171 5.64 8.02 -19.75
N GLU A 172 6.62 7.90 -20.66
CA GLU A 172 6.61 8.64 -21.94
C GLU A 172 5.43 8.26 -22.87
N ALA A 173 4.78 7.12 -22.61
CA ALA A 173 3.58 6.67 -23.31
C ALA A 173 2.28 7.10 -22.58
N GLY A 174 2.37 7.93 -21.54
CA GLY A 174 1.23 8.43 -20.78
C GLY A 174 0.62 7.41 -19.80
N ARG A 175 1.30 6.30 -19.52
CA ARG A 175 0.80 5.22 -18.65
C ARG A 175 1.20 5.45 -17.19
N PRO A 176 0.34 5.13 -16.22
CA PRO A 176 0.65 5.27 -14.79
C PRO A 176 1.79 4.32 -14.37
N ARG A 177 2.80 4.85 -13.66
CA ARG A 177 4.00 4.12 -13.23
C ARG A 177 3.71 3.22 -12.01
N CYS A 178 4.25 2.00 -11.98
CA CYS A 178 3.96 1.01 -10.92
C CYS A 178 4.89 1.15 -9.71
N SER A 179 4.34 1.50 -8.54
CA SER A 179 5.09 1.56 -7.27
C SER A 179 5.01 0.29 -6.42
N VAL A 180 3.98 -0.55 -6.61
CA VAL A 180 3.77 -1.83 -5.90
C VAL A 180 3.06 -2.79 -6.87
N VAL A 181 3.55 -4.03 -6.97
CA VAL A 181 2.93 -5.14 -7.70
C VAL A 181 2.54 -6.20 -6.67
N LEU A 182 1.23 -6.41 -6.46
CA LEU A 182 0.76 -7.63 -5.79
C LEU A 182 0.55 -8.69 -6.86
N ALA A 183 1.39 -9.71 -6.89
CA ALA A 183 1.11 -10.93 -7.64
C ALA A 183 0.25 -11.84 -6.74
N MET A 184 -1.04 -11.52 -6.62
CA MET A 184 -2.01 -12.49 -6.09
C MET A 184 -2.56 -13.27 -7.28
N CYS A 185 -2.08 -14.50 -7.42
CA CYS A 185 -2.52 -15.40 -8.47
C CYS A 185 -3.97 -15.83 -8.19
N LEU A 186 -4.90 -15.46 -9.07
CA LEU A 186 -6.22 -16.07 -9.13
C LEU A 186 -6.45 -16.57 -10.56
N LEU A 187 -6.42 -17.91 -10.66
CA LEU A 187 -7.25 -18.77 -11.50
C LEU A 187 -6.85 -19.19 -12.92
N VAL A 188 -5.77 -18.74 -13.58
CA VAL A 188 -5.49 -19.32 -14.92
C VAL A 188 -4.06 -19.32 -15.47
N LEU A 189 -3.05 -18.68 -14.86
CA LEU A 189 -1.79 -18.37 -15.58
C LEU A 189 -0.50 -18.80 -14.86
N PRO A 190 0.57 -19.15 -15.60
CA PRO A 190 1.91 -19.24 -15.03
C PRO A 190 2.42 -17.84 -14.63
N LEU A 191 3.02 -17.72 -13.45
CA LEU A 191 3.54 -16.47 -12.89
C LEU A 191 4.50 -15.74 -13.86
N TYR A 192 5.22 -16.49 -14.69
CA TYR A 192 6.16 -15.96 -15.68
C TYR A 192 5.50 -14.97 -16.65
N ASP A 193 4.34 -15.30 -17.25
CA ASP A 193 3.65 -14.41 -18.19
C ASP A 193 3.24 -13.08 -17.54
N VAL A 194 2.92 -13.12 -16.24
CA VAL A 194 2.60 -11.92 -15.46
C VAL A 194 3.84 -11.08 -15.24
N LEU A 195 4.98 -11.70 -14.91
CA LEU A 195 6.25 -11.02 -14.68
C LEU A 195 6.78 -10.36 -15.95
N ASP A 196 6.71 -11.04 -17.11
CA ASP A 196 7.08 -10.47 -18.41
C ASP A 196 6.20 -9.26 -18.76
N ALA A 197 4.88 -9.38 -18.58
CA ALA A 197 3.94 -8.29 -18.85
C ALA A 197 4.15 -7.04 -17.97
N VAL A 198 4.73 -7.20 -16.77
CA VAL A 198 5.03 -6.06 -15.86
C VAL A 198 6.48 -5.60 -15.92
N ALA A 199 7.37 -6.35 -16.57
CA ALA A 199 8.81 -6.14 -16.55
C ALA A 199 9.22 -4.73 -16.94
N GLY A 200 8.72 -4.24 -18.09
CA GLY A 200 9.00 -2.89 -18.58
C GLY A 200 8.40 -1.74 -17.76
N ARG A 201 7.72 -2.04 -16.63
CA ARG A 201 7.04 -1.06 -15.78
C ARG A 201 7.61 -0.97 -14.37
N LEU A 202 8.49 -1.89 -13.99
CA LEU A 202 9.17 -1.88 -12.70
C LEU A 202 10.11 -0.67 -12.61
N ARG A 203 10.35 -0.20 -11.38
CA ARG A 203 11.21 0.94 -11.07
C ARG A 203 12.05 0.66 -9.82
N PRO A 204 13.13 1.43 -9.61
CA PRO A 204 13.78 1.48 -8.31
C PRO A 204 12.74 1.75 -7.22
N GLY A 205 12.63 0.82 -6.26
CA GLY A 205 11.65 0.90 -5.18
C GLY A 205 10.38 0.06 -5.37
N SER A 206 10.15 -0.51 -6.56
CA SER A 206 9.04 -1.46 -6.78
C SER A 206 9.17 -2.67 -5.86
N VAL A 207 8.02 -3.22 -5.47
CA VAL A 207 7.93 -4.39 -4.61
C VAL A 207 6.98 -5.39 -5.27
N ILE A 208 7.39 -6.66 -5.29
CA ILE A 208 6.60 -7.81 -5.74
C ILE A 208 6.29 -8.66 -4.51
N VAL A 209 5.02 -9.06 -4.34
CA VAL A 209 4.58 -10.00 -3.31
C VAL A 209 4.15 -11.29 -3.98
N LEU A 210 4.70 -12.41 -3.53
CA LEU A 210 4.49 -13.77 -4.04
C LEU A 210 3.82 -14.58 -2.92
N ASP A 211 2.77 -15.37 -3.21
CA ASP A 211 1.90 -15.98 -2.20
C ASP A 211 2.45 -17.34 -1.73
N GLU A 212 2.90 -18.19 -2.67
CA GLU A 212 3.39 -19.56 -2.44
C GLU A 212 4.88 -19.70 -2.73
N TYR A 213 5.65 -18.69 -2.35
CA TYR A 213 7.06 -18.60 -2.69
C TYR A 213 7.96 -19.55 -1.90
N VAL A 214 7.50 -20.06 -0.75
CA VAL A 214 8.27 -20.98 0.12
C VAL A 214 7.36 -22.01 0.78
N MET A 215 7.91 -23.16 1.18
CA MET A 215 7.28 -24.16 2.05
C MET A 215 6.14 -25.02 1.45
N ASN A 216 5.64 -24.73 0.24
CA ASN A 216 4.79 -25.64 -0.51
C ASN A 216 5.65 -26.79 -1.10
N PRO A 217 5.28 -28.09 -1.06
CA PRO A 217 6.15 -29.18 -1.55
C PRO A 217 6.80 -29.01 -2.94
N HIS A 218 6.19 -28.23 -3.85
CA HIS A 218 6.71 -27.96 -5.19
C HIS A 218 7.14 -26.50 -5.39
N TRP A 219 7.33 -25.74 -4.29
CA TRP A 219 7.62 -24.30 -4.33
C TRP A 219 8.81 -23.94 -5.24
N GLU A 220 9.84 -24.79 -5.28
CA GLU A 220 11.05 -24.60 -6.12
C GLU A 220 10.75 -24.68 -7.62
N GLU A 221 9.70 -25.41 -8.01
CA GLU A 221 9.26 -25.66 -9.39
C GLU A 221 8.10 -24.73 -9.80
N ASP A 222 7.52 -23.99 -8.85
CA ASP A 222 6.34 -23.15 -9.05
C ASP A 222 6.72 -21.64 -9.08
N GLU A 223 6.19 -20.83 -8.15
CA GLU A 223 6.38 -19.38 -8.12
C GLU A 223 7.86 -18.99 -7.99
N TYR A 224 8.66 -19.79 -7.30
CA TYR A 224 10.10 -19.54 -7.22
C TYR A 224 10.78 -19.69 -8.58
N MET A 225 10.54 -20.80 -9.30
CA MET A 225 11.14 -21.02 -10.62
C MET A 225 10.74 -19.93 -11.61
N ALA A 226 9.44 -19.65 -11.71
CA ALA A 226 8.93 -18.62 -12.61
C ALA A 226 9.50 -17.23 -12.29
N PHE A 227 9.72 -16.91 -11.01
CA PHE A 227 10.39 -15.69 -10.62
C PHE A 227 11.87 -15.67 -11.01
N GLN A 228 12.60 -16.78 -10.81
CA GLN A 228 14.01 -16.89 -11.23
C GLN A 228 14.19 -16.80 -12.75
N GLU A 229 13.28 -17.38 -13.52
CA GLU A 229 13.27 -17.29 -14.99
C GLU A 229 13.11 -15.84 -15.45
N ALA A 230 12.14 -15.12 -14.88
CA ALA A 230 11.95 -13.70 -15.18
C ALA A 230 13.15 -12.83 -14.77
N VAL A 231 13.76 -13.13 -13.61
CA VAL A 231 14.98 -12.46 -13.14
C VAL A 231 16.12 -12.66 -14.14
N ALA A 232 16.33 -13.89 -14.62
CA ALA A 232 17.37 -14.21 -15.58
C ALA A 232 17.13 -13.56 -16.95
N GLU A 233 15.90 -13.57 -17.43
CA GLU A 233 15.54 -13.01 -18.74
C GLU A 233 15.62 -11.49 -18.78
N HIS A 234 15.09 -10.81 -17.76
CA HIS A 234 15.09 -9.36 -17.70
C HIS A 234 16.35 -8.76 -17.07
N GLY A 235 17.30 -9.61 -16.64
CA GLY A 235 18.55 -9.19 -16.03
C GLY A 235 18.36 -8.44 -14.71
N TRP A 236 17.36 -8.82 -13.92
CA TRP A 236 17.10 -8.17 -12.64
C TRP A 236 18.12 -8.60 -11.59
N GLU A 237 18.61 -7.66 -10.81
CA GLU A 237 19.05 -7.99 -9.46
C GLU A 237 17.86 -7.85 -8.52
N TYR A 238 17.85 -8.50 -7.37
CA TYR A 238 16.74 -8.34 -6.42
C TYR A 238 17.18 -8.58 -4.98
N ARG A 239 16.39 -8.06 -4.04
CA ARG A 239 16.54 -8.34 -2.60
C ARG A 239 15.24 -8.82 -1.98
N HIS A 240 15.34 -9.72 -1.00
CA HIS A 240 14.22 -10.06 -0.14
C HIS A 240 13.99 -8.95 0.89
N LEU A 241 12.75 -8.49 1.01
CA LEU A 241 12.31 -7.53 2.04
C LEU A 241 11.66 -8.24 3.23
N GLY A 242 11.04 -9.41 3.00
CA GLY A 242 10.44 -10.21 4.06
C GLY A 242 9.94 -11.54 3.54
N ILE A 243 9.91 -12.54 4.43
CA ILE A 243 9.35 -13.87 4.17
C ILE A 243 8.46 -14.23 5.36
N SER A 244 7.27 -14.74 5.08
CA SER A 244 6.33 -15.25 6.08
C SER A 244 6.21 -16.76 5.94
N LEU A 245 6.75 -17.51 6.90
CA LEU A 245 6.63 -18.97 6.91
C LEU A 245 5.22 -19.45 7.25
N VAL A 246 4.38 -18.57 7.82
CA VAL A 246 3.00 -18.89 8.19
C VAL A 246 2.07 -18.74 6.99
N SER A 247 2.26 -17.68 6.20
CA SER A 247 1.46 -17.42 5.00
C SER A 247 2.13 -17.89 3.71
N GLN A 248 3.35 -18.43 3.78
CA GLN A 248 4.17 -18.87 2.65
C GLN A 248 4.60 -17.77 1.67
N GLN A 249 4.32 -16.51 2.03
CA GLN A 249 4.54 -15.37 1.17
C GLN A 249 5.97 -14.85 1.24
N ALA A 250 6.45 -14.33 0.11
CA ALA A 250 7.68 -13.54 0.06
C ALA A 250 7.43 -12.16 -0.56
N VAL A 251 8.14 -11.18 0.00
CA VAL A 251 8.18 -9.81 -0.49
C VAL A 251 9.56 -9.58 -1.04
N VAL A 252 9.66 -9.35 -2.35
CA VAL A 252 10.92 -9.09 -3.06
C VAL A 252 10.91 -7.72 -3.70
N GLN A 253 12.08 -7.12 -3.79
CA GLN A 253 12.30 -5.85 -4.46
C GLN A 253 13.30 -6.06 -5.59
N PRO A 254 12.84 -6.02 -6.86
CA PRO A 254 13.71 -5.94 -8.02
C PRO A 254 14.51 -4.64 -7.99
N LEU A 255 15.78 -4.74 -8.33
CA LEU A 255 16.73 -3.65 -8.53
C LEU A 255 16.83 -3.46 -10.06
N VAL A 256 15.91 -2.66 -10.58
CA VAL A 256 15.79 -2.29 -12.00
C VAL A 256 16.20 -0.85 -12.25
#